data_AF-A0A4C1VQ40-F1
#
_entry.id   AF-A0A4C1VQ40-F1
#
_cell.length_a   1.000
_cell.length_b   1.000
_cell.length_c   1.000
_cell.angle_alpha   90.00
_cell.angle_beta   90.00
_cell.angle_gamma   90.00
#
_symmetry.space_group_name_H-M   'P 1'
#
loop_
_entity.id
_entity.type
_entity.pdbx_description
1 polymer ?
#
loop_
_entity_poly.entity_id
_entity_poly.type
_entity_poly.pdbx_seq_one_letter_code
_entity_poly.pdbx_strand_id
1 'polypeptide(L)'
;MSAESSNLSNIEHRAVIKYFVKKVKTPKEIFEDMVSVLQESAPSYTMVKKWARLFQQGRESCEDDPRPGRPVTIAEELQISKERVGEIIHEHMNMKKISARWVPKMLTPFDKQQRLQTIVQKRRGKLSRGVLFLQDNASVHTARVSRQALKDTGFSEIDHPPTAQISSQRLFPFSKKGVTWS
;
A
#
# COMPACT_ATOMS: atom_id res chain seq x y z
N MET A 1 -35.35 29.19 -4.97
CA MET A 1 -34.86 28.30 -3.90
C MET A 1 -33.76 27.43 -4.53
N SER A 2 -32.50 27.83 -4.43
CA SER A 2 -31.39 26.99 -4.89
C SER A 2 -31.15 25.91 -3.84
N ALA A 3 -31.34 24.66 -4.22
CA ALA A 3 -31.02 23.52 -3.38
C ALA A 3 -29.51 23.53 -3.09
N GLU A 4 -29.16 23.54 -1.82
CA GLU A 4 -27.80 23.33 -1.34
C GLU A 4 -27.31 21.97 -1.87
N SER A 5 -26.36 21.98 -2.82
CA SER A 5 -25.71 20.77 -3.30
C SER A 5 -24.85 20.19 -2.17
N SER A 6 -25.49 19.35 -1.36
CA SER A 6 -24.83 18.63 -0.27
C SER A 6 -23.99 17.53 -0.92
N ASN A 7 -22.67 17.75 -0.99
CA ASN A 7 -21.74 16.75 -1.50
C ASN A 7 -21.81 15.48 -0.64
N LEU A 8 -22.32 14.38 -1.21
CA LEU A 8 -22.33 13.08 -0.55
C LEU A 8 -20.89 12.62 -0.26
N SER A 9 -20.67 12.09 0.93
CA SER A 9 -19.45 11.41 1.32
C SER A 9 -19.30 10.07 0.57
N ASN A 10 -18.07 9.55 0.52
CA ASN A 10 -17.81 8.26 -0.12
C ASN A 10 -18.56 7.09 0.51
N ILE A 11 -18.86 7.15 1.82
CA ILE A 11 -19.63 6.09 2.49
C ILE A 11 -21.11 6.14 2.07
N GLU A 12 -21.66 7.34 1.88
CA GLU A 12 -23.04 7.52 1.39
C GLU A 12 -23.17 7.05 -0.07
N HIS A 13 -22.18 7.37 -0.92
CA HIS A 13 -22.13 6.82 -2.28
C HIS A 13 -22.17 5.29 -2.29
N ARG A 14 -21.44 4.64 -1.38
CA ARG A 14 -21.41 3.17 -1.26
C ARG A 14 -22.75 2.62 -0.76
N ALA A 15 -23.43 3.32 0.14
CA ALA A 15 -24.76 2.93 0.61
C ALA A 15 -25.79 2.96 -0.53
N VAL A 16 -25.75 4.00 -1.39
CA VAL A 16 -26.61 4.10 -2.58
C VAL A 16 -26.32 2.96 -3.56
N ILE A 17 -25.05 2.65 -3.82
CA ILE A 17 -24.66 1.52 -4.68
C ILE A 17 -25.20 0.20 -4.10
N LYS A 18 -25.06 -0.02 -2.77
CA LYS A 18 -25.57 -1.22 -2.10
C LYS A 18 -27.09 -1.36 -2.26
N TYR A 19 -27.83 -0.26 -2.11
CA TYR A 19 -29.27 -0.24 -2.32
C TYR A 19 -29.65 -0.66 -3.75
N PHE A 20 -28.99 -0.10 -4.76
CA PHE A 20 -29.30 -0.48 -6.15
C PHE A 20 -28.88 -1.89 -6.54
N VAL A 21 -27.79 -2.42 -5.97
CA VAL A 21 -27.44 -3.84 -6.13
C VAL A 21 -28.54 -4.75 -5.58
N LYS A 22 -29.16 -4.39 -4.43
CA LYS A 22 -30.33 -5.12 -3.90
C LYS A 22 -31.55 -5.03 -4.82
N LYS A 23 -31.69 -3.96 -5.61
CA LYS A 23 -32.70 -3.85 -6.68
C LYS A 23 -32.31 -4.56 -7.97
N VAL A 24 -31.20 -5.32 -7.97
CA VAL A 24 -30.73 -6.11 -9.12
C VAL A 24 -30.38 -5.22 -10.34
N LYS A 25 -30.03 -3.94 -10.11
CA LYS A 25 -29.52 -3.07 -11.18
C LYS A 25 -28.08 -3.43 -11.57
N THR A 26 -27.75 -3.26 -12.83
CA THR A 26 -26.38 -3.43 -13.34
C THR A 26 -25.50 -2.23 -12.95
N PRO A 27 -24.17 -2.40 -12.82
CA PRO A 27 -23.28 -1.28 -12.46
C PRO A 27 -23.36 -0.07 -13.40
N LYS A 28 -23.73 -0.30 -14.68
CA LYS A 28 -23.90 0.76 -15.67
C LYS A 28 -25.14 1.61 -15.35
N GLU A 29 -26.28 0.98 -15.12
CA GLU A 29 -27.53 1.66 -14.75
C GLU A 29 -27.37 2.42 -13.43
N ILE A 30 -26.64 1.85 -12.47
CA ILE A 30 -26.34 2.53 -11.19
C ILE A 30 -25.54 3.81 -11.43
N PHE A 31 -24.52 3.75 -12.27
CA PHE A 31 -23.69 4.91 -12.56
C PHE A 31 -24.47 6.01 -13.31
N GLU A 32 -25.26 5.65 -14.31
CA GLU A 32 -26.10 6.60 -15.05
C GLU A 32 -27.10 7.30 -14.14
N ASP A 33 -27.75 6.54 -13.24
CA ASP A 33 -28.67 7.07 -12.22
C ASP A 33 -27.96 8.04 -11.27
N MET A 34 -26.81 7.65 -10.70
CA MET A 34 -26.03 8.52 -9.82
C MET A 34 -25.51 9.78 -10.51
N VAL A 35 -25.08 9.70 -11.77
CA VAL A 35 -24.64 10.87 -12.56
C VAL A 35 -25.81 11.80 -12.85
N SER A 36 -27.00 11.27 -13.15
CA SER A 36 -28.19 12.11 -13.40
C SER A 36 -28.60 12.95 -12.19
N VAL A 37 -28.44 12.41 -10.98
CA VAL A 37 -28.83 13.06 -9.73
C VAL A 37 -27.71 13.94 -9.17
N LEU A 38 -26.47 13.42 -9.12
CA LEU A 38 -25.34 14.06 -8.42
C LEU A 38 -24.42 14.87 -9.34
N GLN A 39 -24.55 14.71 -10.66
CA GLN A 39 -23.78 15.43 -11.68
C GLN A 39 -22.28 15.46 -11.37
N GLU A 40 -21.70 16.63 -11.10
CA GLU A 40 -20.26 16.80 -10.83
C GLU A 40 -19.81 16.12 -9.52
N SER A 41 -20.72 15.92 -8.57
CA SER A 41 -20.46 15.24 -7.30
C SER A 41 -20.56 13.71 -7.41
N ALA A 42 -20.91 13.18 -8.58
CA ALA A 42 -21.13 11.76 -8.77
C ALA A 42 -19.83 10.95 -8.61
N PRO A 43 -19.91 9.73 -8.05
CA PRO A 43 -18.76 8.85 -7.96
C PRO A 43 -18.32 8.40 -9.35
N SER A 44 -17.01 8.16 -9.52
CA SER A 44 -16.49 7.62 -10.77
C SER A 44 -17.08 6.24 -11.09
N TYR A 45 -17.24 5.94 -12.39
CA TYR A 45 -17.73 4.63 -12.83
C TYR A 45 -16.90 3.46 -12.29
N THR A 46 -15.59 3.63 -12.17
CA THR A 46 -14.70 2.60 -11.62
C THR A 46 -15.00 2.31 -10.15
N MET A 47 -15.36 3.32 -9.36
CA MET A 47 -15.79 3.15 -7.98
C MET A 47 -17.13 2.42 -7.90
N VAL A 48 -18.12 2.83 -8.70
CA VAL A 48 -19.44 2.17 -8.78
C VAL A 48 -19.27 0.69 -9.15
N LYS A 49 -18.51 0.41 -10.20
CA LYS A 49 -18.25 -0.96 -10.67
C LYS A 49 -17.56 -1.82 -9.61
N LYS A 50 -16.55 -1.27 -8.91
CA LYS A 50 -15.84 -1.97 -7.83
C LYS A 50 -16.80 -2.35 -6.71
N TRP A 51 -17.55 -1.38 -6.18
CA TRP A 51 -18.43 -1.60 -5.03
C TRP A 51 -19.64 -2.46 -5.39
N ALA A 52 -20.22 -2.30 -6.57
CA ALA A 52 -21.31 -3.14 -7.04
C ALA A 52 -20.89 -4.62 -7.08
N ARG A 53 -19.69 -4.91 -7.60
CA ARG A 53 -19.12 -6.26 -7.59
C ARG A 53 -18.92 -6.80 -6.18
N LEU A 54 -18.39 -6.00 -5.26
CA LEU A 54 -18.16 -6.43 -3.87
C LEU A 54 -19.49 -6.79 -3.17
N PHE A 55 -20.54 -6.00 -3.37
CA PHE A 55 -21.86 -6.28 -2.80
C PHE A 55 -22.52 -7.51 -3.45
N GLN A 56 -22.36 -7.71 -4.76
CA GLN A 56 -22.78 -8.93 -5.45
C GLN A 56 -22.06 -10.19 -4.93
N GLN A 57 -20.81 -10.03 -4.46
CA GLN A 57 -20.02 -11.10 -3.84
C GLN A 57 -20.37 -11.34 -2.35
N GLY A 58 -21.41 -10.69 -1.82
CA GLY A 58 -21.89 -10.90 -0.46
C GLY A 58 -21.27 -10.00 0.60
N ARG A 59 -20.49 -8.97 0.22
CA ARG A 59 -20.04 -7.95 1.19
C ARG A 59 -21.26 -7.18 1.73
N GLU A 60 -21.27 -6.91 3.03
CA GLU A 60 -22.31 -6.08 3.64
C GLU A 60 -21.82 -4.70 4.09
N SER A 61 -20.56 -4.55 4.50
CA SER A 61 -20.05 -3.28 4.98
C SER A 61 -19.80 -2.26 3.86
N CYS A 62 -20.19 -1.01 4.09
CA CYS A 62 -19.86 0.16 3.25
C CYS A 62 -18.50 0.79 3.62
N GLU A 63 -17.86 0.31 4.68
CA GLU A 63 -16.53 0.78 5.10
C GLU A 63 -15.44 0.09 4.30
N ASP A 64 -14.29 0.74 4.17
CA ASP A 64 -13.11 0.10 3.59
C ASP A 64 -12.56 -0.97 4.55
N ASP A 65 -11.98 -2.03 4.00
CA ASP A 65 -11.31 -3.04 4.83
C ASP A 65 -10.12 -2.40 5.58
N PRO A 66 -9.82 -2.85 6.81
CA PRO A 66 -8.61 -2.45 7.51
C PRO A 66 -7.40 -2.63 6.60
N ARG A 67 -6.58 -1.59 6.46
CA ARG A 67 -5.39 -1.64 5.60
C ARG A 67 -4.16 -1.94 6.45
N PRO A 68 -3.71 -3.21 6.55
CA PRO A 68 -2.54 -3.55 7.34
C PRO A 68 -1.28 -2.87 6.78
N GLY A 69 -0.35 -2.50 7.68
CA GLY A 69 0.97 -1.98 7.32
C GLY A 69 1.23 -0.51 7.63
N ARG A 70 0.35 0.17 8.38
CA ARG A 70 0.66 1.48 8.98
C ARG A 70 1.19 1.25 10.41
N PRO A 71 2.12 2.08 10.94
CA PRO A 71 2.54 1.99 12.35
C PRO A 71 1.38 2.01 13.37
N VAL A 72 0.22 2.54 12.96
CA VAL A 72 -1.04 2.53 13.70
C VAL A 72 -1.51 1.09 13.99
N THR A 73 -1.38 0.16 13.04
CA THR A 73 -1.79 -1.24 13.23
C THR A 73 -0.93 -1.93 14.29
N ILE A 74 0.39 -1.69 14.29
CA ILE A 74 1.32 -2.23 15.30
C ILE A 74 1.05 -1.59 16.67
N ALA A 75 0.76 -0.29 16.70
CA ALA A 75 0.41 0.44 17.90
C ALA A 75 -0.88 -0.11 18.56
N GLU A 76 -1.90 -0.40 17.75
CA GLU A 76 -3.17 -0.99 18.19
C GLU A 76 -2.99 -2.44 18.67
N GLU A 77 -2.27 -3.28 17.93
CA GLU A 77 -2.01 -4.69 18.30
C GLU A 77 -1.19 -4.82 19.59
N LEU A 78 -0.17 -3.96 19.77
CA LEU A 78 0.73 -4.00 20.91
C LEU A 78 0.29 -3.07 22.05
N GLN A 79 -0.85 -2.37 21.91
CA GLN A 79 -1.37 -1.38 22.87
C GLN A 79 -0.32 -0.33 23.30
N ILE A 80 0.54 0.08 22.37
CA ILE A 80 1.57 1.10 22.60
C ILE A 80 1.26 2.32 21.75
N SER A 81 1.66 3.50 22.22
CA SER A 81 1.45 4.72 21.42
C SER A 81 2.21 4.65 20.11
N LYS A 82 1.68 5.31 19.08
CA LYS A 82 2.29 5.37 17.75
C LYS A 82 3.66 6.05 17.80
N GLU A 83 3.81 7.03 18.69
CA GLU A 83 5.07 7.70 19.01
C GLU A 83 6.08 6.70 19.54
N ARG A 84 5.67 5.83 20.47
CA ARG A 84 6.51 4.79 21.05
C ARG A 84 6.96 3.76 20.02
N VAL A 85 6.08 3.36 19.10
CA VAL A 85 6.47 2.52 17.95
C VAL A 85 7.55 3.21 17.11
N GLY A 86 7.39 4.51 16.86
CA GLY A 86 8.37 5.33 16.15
C GLY A 86 9.73 5.39 16.85
N GLU A 87 9.74 5.62 18.17
CA GLU A 87 10.95 5.61 19.01
C GLU A 87 11.63 4.23 19.01
N ILE A 88 10.87 3.15 19.14
CA ILE A 88 11.44 1.80 19.11
C ILE A 88 12.11 1.54 17.76
N ILE A 89 11.47 1.92 16.65
CA ILE A 89 12.05 1.75 15.31
C ILE A 89 13.29 2.64 15.13
N HIS A 90 13.24 3.92 15.50
CA HIS A 90 14.29 4.88 15.18
C HIS A 90 15.44 4.91 16.19
N GLU A 91 15.16 4.78 17.49
CA GLU A 91 16.13 4.95 18.57
C GLU A 91 16.63 3.59 19.08
N HIS A 92 15.73 2.63 19.32
CA HIS A 92 16.11 1.34 19.91
C HIS A 92 16.55 0.29 18.87
N MET A 93 15.88 0.23 17.73
CA MET A 93 16.25 -0.65 16.61
C MET A 93 17.16 0.04 15.59
N ASN A 94 17.29 1.38 15.69
CA ASN A 94 18.11 2.21 14.82
C ASN A 94 17.83 1.96 13.32
N MET A 95 16.57 1.64 13.02
CA MET A 95 16.07 1.32 11.68
C MET A 95 15.57 2.60 11.04
N LYS A 96 16.00 2.87 9.81
CA LYS A 96 15.46 3.97 9.01
C LYS A 96 14.79 3.43 7.76
N LYS A 97 13.57 3.91 7.52
CA LYS A 97 12.83 3.63 6.30
C LYS A 97 13.59 4.17 5.09
N ILE A 98 13.89 3.28 4.15
CA ILE A 98 14.37 3.65 2.83
C ILE A 98 13.22 3.32 1.88
N SER A 99 12.77 4.30 1.08
CA SER A 99 11.83 4.02 0.00
C SER A 99 12.58 3.85 -1.31
N ALA A 100 12.23 2.82 -2.07
CA ALA A 100 12.67 2.65 -3.45
C ALA A 100 11.44 2.73 -4.39
N ARG A 101 11.65 3.30 -5.59
CA ARG A 101 10.66 3.32 -6.65
C ARG A 101 11.15 2.39 -7.75
N TRP A 102 10.30 1.45 -8.15
CA TRP A 102 10.62 0.56 -9.26
C TRP A 102 10.70 1.38 -10.56
N VAL A 103 11.70 1.08 -11.40
CA VAL A 103 11.91 1.76 -12.68
C VAL A 103 11.74 0.73 -13.79
N PRO A 104 10.65 0.80 -14.58
CA PRO A 104 10.31 -0.21 -15.60
C PRO A 104 11.28 -0.32 -16.79
N LYS A 105 12.32 0.51 -16.85
CA LYS A 105 13.24 0.56 -17.97
C LYS A 105 14.44 -0.35 -17.71
N MET A 106 14.78 -1.18 -18.69
CA MET A 106 16.06 -1.89 -18.71
C MET A 106 17.19 -0.86 -18.68
N LEU A 107 17.86 -0.76 -17.55
CA LEU A 107 18.96 0.17 -17.34
C LEU A 107 20.22 -0.39 -18.00
N THR A 108 20.93 0.46 -18.73
CA THR A 108 22.27 0.12 -19.21
C THR A 108 23.21 -0.09 -18.02
N PRO A 109 24.33 -0.82 -18.19
CA PRO A 109 25.35 -0.94 -17.15
C PRO A 109 25.81 0.43 -16.60
N PHE A 110 25.92 1.43 -17.49
CA PHE A 110 26.25 2.80 -17.13
C PHE A 110 25.19 3.46 -16.23
N ASP A 111 23.91 3.35 -16.58
CA ASP A 111 22.80 3.88 -15.77
C ASP A 111 22.76 3.24 -14.38
N LYS A 112 23.04 1.93 -14.30
CA LYS A 112 23.12 1.21 -13.01
C LYS A 112 24.25 1.79 -12.16
N GLN A 113 25.43 2.01 -12.74
CA GLN A 113 26.59 2.53 -12.03
C GLN A 113 26.40 3.98 -11.55
N GLN A 114 25.85 4.85 -12.41
CA GLN A 114 25.55 6.24 -12.04
C GLN A 114 24.50 6.32 -10.92
N ARG A 115 23.50 5.43 -10.94
CA ARG A 115 22.51 5.32 -9.86
C ARG A 115 23.12 4.82 -8.55
N LEU A 116 23.98 3.80 -8.60
CA LEU A 116 24.69 3.32 -7.41
C LEU A 116 25.54 4.43 -6.80
N GLN A 117 26.30 5.17 -7.61
CA GLN A 117 27.08 6.32 -7.13
C GLN A 117 26.19 7.39 -6.50
N THR A 118 25.05 7.71 -7.14
CA THR A 118 24.08 8.66 -6.59
C THR A 118 23.51 8.18 -5.25
N ILE A 119 23.20 6.89 -5.12
CA ILE A 119 22.70 6.29 -3.88
C ILE A 119 23.79 6.33 -2.80
N VAL A 120 25.01 5.88 -3.10
CA VAL A 120 26.14 5.90 -2.16
C VAL A 120 26.41 7.31 -1.67
N GLN A 121 26.39 8.30 -2.57
CA GLN A 121 26.60 9.70 -2.23
C GLN A 121 25.45 10.30 -1.40
N LYS A 122 24.19 10.06 -1.77
CA LYS A 122 23.01 10.56 -1.03
C LYS A 122 22.73 9.79 0.26
N ARG A 123 23.25 8.57 0.40
CA ARG A 123 22.92 7.62 1.46
C ARG A 123 24.19 6.96 2.04
N ARG A 124 25.22 7.78 2.29
CA ARG A 124 26.51 7.36 2.88
C ARG A 124 26.29 6.47 4.11
N GLY A 125 26.96 5.31 4.13
CA GLY A 125 26.92 4.35 5.24
C GLY A 125 25.61 3.54 5.41
N LYS A 126 24.64 3.64 4.48
CA LYS A 126 23.37 2.87 4.56
C LYS A 126 23.39 1.53 3.84
N LEU A 127 24.26 1.35 2.84
CA LEU A 127 24.35 0.10 2.06
C LEU A 127 25.34 -0.91 2.65
N SER A 128 26.27 -0.46 3.51
CA SER A 128 27.24 -1.33 4.18
C SER A 128 26.65 -2.09 5.37
N ARG A 129 25.40 -1.81 5.73
CA ARG A 129 24.72 -2.42 6.88
C ARG A 129 23.43 -3.04 6.38
N GLY A 130 23.37 -4.37 6.44
CA GLY A 130 22.36 -5.22 5.82
C GLY A 130 20.99 -4.57 5.64
N VAL A 131 20.47 -4.66 4.41
CA VAL A 131 19.15 -4.15 4.05
C VAL A 131 18.13 -5.24 4.31
N LEU A 132 17.16 -4.94 5.17
CA LEU A 132 15.96 -5.75 5.31
C LEU A 132 14.98 -5.40 4.21
N PHE A 133 14.52 -6.40 3.49
CA PHE A 133 13.61 -6.25 2.37
C PHE A 133 12.20 -6.68 2.77
N LEU A 134 11.24 -5.76 2.65
CA LEU A 134 9.82 -6.04 2.86
C LEU A 134 9.09 -5.95 1.51
N GLN A 135 8.51 -7.07 1.10
CA GLN A 135 7.71 -7.23 -0.12
C GLN A 135 6.39 -7.93 0.24
N ASP A 136 5.37 -7.88 -0.63
CA ASP A 136 4.14 -8.65 -0.51
C ASP A 136 4.24 -10.02 -1.22
N ASN A 137 3.37 -10.96 -0.86
CA ASN A 137 3.37 -12.35 -1.34
C ASN A 137 2.79 -12.51 -2.76
N ALA A 138 2.82 -11.45 -3.58
CA ALA A 138 2.35 -11.53 -4.96
C ALA A 138 3.17 -12.57 -5.74
N SER A 139 2.54 -13.30 -6.67
CA SER A 139 3.18 -14.38 -7.42
C SER A 139 4.45 -13.94 -8.17
N VAL A 140 4.47 -12.69 -8.65
CA VAL A 140 5.63 -12.08 -9.32
C VAL A 140 6.81 -11.83 -8.37
N HIS A 141 6.56 -11.76 -7.07
CA HIS A 141 7.52 -11.46 -6.03
C HIS A 141 8.05 -12.73 -5.34
N THR A 142 7.20 -13.75 -5.24
CA THR A 142 7.60 -15.09 -4.77
C THR A 142 8.22 -15.97 -5.87
N ALA A 143 8.17 -15.54 -7.14
CA ALA A 143 8.76 -16.25 -8.27
C ALA A 143 10.25 -16.55 -8.07
N ARG A 144 10.70 -17.71 -8.56
CA ARG A 144 12.10 -18.17 -8.43
C ARG A 144 13.12 -17.13 -8.89
N VAL A 145 12.86 -16.47 -10.02
CA VAL A 145 13.74 -15.44 -10.59
C VAL A 145 13.86 -14.23 -9.66
N SER A 146 12.74 -13.77 -9.10
CA SER A 146 12.69 -12.64 -8.17
C SER A 146 13.41 -12.96 -6.86
N ARG A 147 13.17 -14.15 -6.30
CA ARG A 147 13.85 -14.62 -5.08
C ARG A 147 15.35 -14.83 -5.30
N GLN A 148 15.76 -15.34 -6.46
CA GLN A 148 17.18 -15.50 -6.77
C GLN A 148 17.87 -14.13 -6.88
N ALA A 149 17.28 -13.19 -7.62
CA ALA A 149 17.80 -11.84 -7.72
C ALA A 149 17.91 -11.15 -6.34
N LEU A 150 16.95 -11.39 -5.43
CA LEU A 150 17.02 -10.87 -4.07
C LEU A 150 18.19 -11.48 -3.29
N LYS A 151 18.38 -12.80 -3.37
CA LYS A 151 19.53 -13.48 -2.74
C LYS A 151 20.86 -12.93 -3.24
N ASP A 152 20.97 -12.68 -4.55
CA ASP A 152 22.18 -12.15 -5.18
C ASP A 152 22.52 -10.72 -4.70
N THR A 153 21.54 -9.96 -4.18
CA THR A 153 21.78 -8.61 -3.61
C THR A 153 22.30 -8.61 -2.17
N GLY A 154 22.26 -9.74 -1.46
CA GLY A 154 22.67 -9.83 -0.05
C GLY A 154 21.69 -9.17 0.94
N PHE A 155 20.44 -8.96 0.54
CA PHE A 155 19.39 -8.41 1.40
C PHE A 155 18.69 -9.54 2.18
N SER A 156 18.29 -9.27 3.42
CA SER A 156 17.54 -10.23 4.24
C SER A 156 16.04 -9.94 4.12
N GLU A 157 15.26 -10.91 3.67
CA GLU A 157 13.80 -10.80 3.59
C GLU A 157 13.18 -10.87 4.98
N ILE A 158 12.15 -10.06 5.26
CA ILE A 158 11.37 -10.16 6.50
C ILE A 158 10.19 -11.08 6.23
N ASP A 159 10.05 -12.14 7.03
CA ASP A 159 8.88 -13.01 7.00
C ASP A 159 7.63 -12.21 7.32
N HIS A 160 6.61 -12.32 6.46
CA HIS A 160 5.33 -11.66 6.64
C HIS A 160 4.17 -12.62 6.33
N PRO A 161 3.04 -12.52 7.06
CA PRO A 161 1.93 -13.44 6.88
C PRO A 161 1.28 -13.29 5.49
N PRO A 162 0.67 -14.36 4.94
CA PRO A 162 0.02 -14.36 3.63
C PRO A 162 -1.07 -13.30 3.44
N THR A 163 -1.70 -12.85 4.52
CA THR A 163 -2.87 -11.95 4.52
C THR A 163 -2.53 -10.47 4.70
N ALA A 164 -1.25 -10.11 4.91
CA ALA A 164 -0.86 -8.71 5.02
C ALA A 164 -0.80 -8.05 3.63
N GLN A 165 -1.84 -7.32 3.23
CA GLN A 165 -1.81 -6.45 2.05
C GLN A 165 -0.86 -5.26 2.28
N ILE A 166 0.44 -5.50 2.14
CA ILE A 166 1.46 -4.45 2.11
C ILE A 166 1.19 -3.60 0.86
N SER A 167 1.03 -2.29 1.03
CA SER A 167 0.55 -1.39 -0.03
C SER A 167 1.30 -1.57 -1.35
N SER A 168 0.58 -1.88 -2.44
CA SER A 168 1.11 -2.42 -3.70
C SER A 168 2.05 -1.52 -4.54
N GLN A 169 2.66 -0.47 -4.00
CA GLN A 169 3.52 0.44 -4.78
C GLN A 169 4.72 1.03 -4.03
N ARG A 170 5.04 0.58 -2.81
CA ARG A 170 6.25 1.06 -2.12
C ARG A 170 7.10 -0.11 -1.64
N LEU A 171 8.21 -0.32 -2.33
CA LEU A 171 9.35 -1.06 -1.78
C LEU A 171 9.81 -0.34 -0.50
N PHE A 172 9.85 -1.07 0.61
CA PHE A 172 10.36 -0.59 1.90
C PHE A 172 11.62 -1.36 2.32
N PRO A 173 12.79 -1.03 1.75
CA PRO A 173 14.04 -1.42 2.38
C PRO A 173 14.21 -0.72 3.74
N PHE A 174 14.49 -1.47 4.80
CA PHE A 174 14.99 -0.92 6.07
C PHE A 174 16.48 -1.20 6.18
N SER A 175 17.28 -0.27 6.70
CA SER A 175 18.71 -0.49 6.97
C SER A 175 18.94 -0.54 8.48
N LYS A 176 19.59 -1.61 8.98
CA LYS A 176 19.96 -1.76 10.40
C LYS A 176 21.22 -0.96 10.72
N LYS A 177 21.16 0.01 11.63
CA LYS A 177 22.39 0.59 12.21
C LYS A 177 22.77 -0.12 13.51
N GLY A 178 24.05 -0.46 13.62
CA GLY A 178 24.80 -0.72 14.85
C GLY A 178 24.27 -1.79 15.82
N VAL A 179 24.68 -3.05 15.68
CA VAL A 179 24.94 -3.92 16.84
C VAL A 179 26.28 -4.61 16.58
N THR A 180 27.30 -4.22 17.33
CA THR A 180 28.56 -4.96 17.48
C THR A 180 28.32 -6.02 18.55
N TRP A 181 28.42 -7.29 18.20
CA TRP A 181 28.49 -8.35 19.20
C TRP A 181 29.85 -8.27 19.89
N SER A 182 29.83 -8.28 21.23
CA SER A 182 30.99 -8.66 22.05
C SER A 182 31.03 -10.18 22.14
#